data_AF-A0A0M1I8M0-F1
#
_entry.id   AF-A0A0M1I8M0-F1
#
_cell.length_a   1.000
_cell.length_b   1.000
_cell.length_c   1.000
_cell.angle_alpha   90.00
_cell.angle_beta   90.00
_cell.angle_gamma   90.00
#
_symmetry.space_group_name_H-M   'P 1'
#
loop_
_entity.id
_entity.type
_entity.pdbx_description
1 polymer ?
#
loop_
_entity_poly.entity_id
_entity_poly.type
_entity_poly.pdbx_seq_one_letter_code
_entity_poly.pdbx_strand_id
1 'polypeptide(L)'
;MKLAGPQRGVGIVEVMVALLLLAIGVLGFTALQLRAVSASMEAGNQVAALNIARDLTERMRANPQATQCKLYHTEGSINSSTKAYTKASNCATTVSSQASAQATSDLQYIYNQTTNSGMSVIVNTCPNASNAGTNLGRQCIYVAWDKTAQSFSSSETCYKNGATSYERNATCIFLEAY
;
A
#
# COMPACT_ATOMS: atom_id res chain seq x y z
N MET A 1 25.92 16.58 67.10
CA MET A 1 25.67 15.26 66.48
C MET A 1 24.16 15.09 66.36
N LYS A 2 23.60 15.13 65.15
CA LYS A 2 22.15 15.17 64.92
C LYS A 2 21.66 13.72 64.81
N LEU A 3 20.86 13.26 65.77
CA LEU A 3 20.32 11.90 65.81
C LEU A 3 19.26 11.76 64.70
N ALA A 4 19.44 10.78 63.82
CA ALA A 4 18.51 10.44 62.75
C ALA A 4 17.15 10.02 63.34
N GLY A 5 16.05 10.50 62.76
CA GLY A 5 14.69 10.19 63.21
C GLY A 5 14.28 8.72 63.00
N PRO A 6 13.16 8.27 63.61
CA PRO A 6 12.74 6.87 63.61
C PRO A 6 12.51 6.35 62.18
N GLN A 7 13.15 5.22 61.86
CA GLN A 7 13.02 4.53 60.59
C GLN A 7 11.62 3.87 60.52
N ARG A 8 10.74 4.39 59.65
CA ARG A 8 9.43 3.77 59.39
C ARG A 8 9.65 2.51 58.56
N GLY A 9 9.48 1.34 59.17
CA GLY A 9 9.50 0.06 58.47
C GLY A 9 8.33 -0.05 57.48
N VAL A 10 8.56 -0.73 56.36
CA VAL A 10 7.55 -0.99 55.33
C VAL A 10 6.65 -2.15 55.82
N GLY A 11 5.34 -1.96 55.82
CA GLY A 11 4.40 -3.02 56.19
C GLY A 11 4.25 -4.05 55.06
N ILE A 12 4.06 -5.33 55.38
CA ILE A 12 3.81 -6.39 54.36
C ILE A 12 2.66 -6.02 53.40
N VAL A 13 1.61 -5.37 53.91
CA VAL A 13 0.46 -4.92 53.11
C VAL A 13 0.86 -3.89 52.06
N GLU A 14 1.80 -2.99 52.37
CA GLU A 14 2.28 -1.95 51.45
C GLU A 14 2.99 -2.56 50.25
N VAL A 15 3.80 -3.60 50.48
CA VAL A 15 4.48 -4.35 49.42
C VAL A 15 3.48 -5.12 48.55
N MET A 16 2.46 -5.75 49.16
CA MET A 16 1.43 -6.46 48.40
C MET A 16 0.62 -5.53 47.50
N VAL A 17 0.26 -4.35 47.99
CA VAL A 17 -0.44 -3.33 47.18
C VAL A 17 0.47 -2.81 46.06
N ALA A 18 1.75 -2.56 46.34
CA ALA A 18 2.71 -2.13 45.31
C ALA A 18 2.87 -3.16 44.18
N LEU A 19 2.96 -4.45 44.52
CA LEU A 19 3.05 -5.53 43.53
C LEU A 19 1.75 -5.68 42.73
N LEU A 20 0.59 -5.50 43.36
CA LEU A 20 -0.71 -5.51 42.67
C LEU A 20 -0.80 -4.38 41.63
N LEU A 21 -0.43 -3.16 42.02
CA LEU A 21 -0.44 -2.01 41.11
C LEU A 21 0.57 -2.19 39.97
N LEU A 22 1.75 -2.72 40.26
CA LEU A 22 2.76 -3.03 39.25
C LEU A 22 2.24 -4.09 38.26
N ALA A 23 1.61 -5.16 38.74
CA ALA A 23 1.04 -6.19 37.87
C ALA A 23 -0.02 -5.63 36.92
N ILE A 24 -0.94 -4.79 37.42
CA ILE A 24 -1.96 -4.12 36.59
C ILE A 24 -1.30 -3.17 35.58
N GLY A 25 -0.30 -2.38 36.01
CA GLY A 25 0.44 -1.47 35.14
C GLY A 25 1.15 -2.18 34.00
N VAL A 26 1.81 -3.30 34.27
CA VAL A 26 2.50 -4.11 33.24
C VAL A 26 1.49 -4.70 32.24
N LEU A 27 0.37 -5.25 32.70
CA LEU A 27 -0.68 -5.77 31.80
C LEU A 27 -1.30 -4.68 30.91
N GLY A 28 -1.51 -3.48 31.46
CA GLY A 28 -1.94 -2.33 30.67
C GLY A 28 -0.92 -1.93 29.61
N PHE A 29 0.36 -1.88 29.97
CA PHE A 29 1.45 -1.54 29.05
C PHE A 29 1.63 -2.59 27.94
N THR A 30 1.53 -3.89 28.25
CA THR A 30 1.64 -4.94 27.22
C THR A 30 0.51 -4.88 26.21
N ALA A 31 -0.73 -4.60 26.64
CA ALA A 31 -1.87 -4.41 25.73
C ALA A 31 -1.64 -3.24 24.76
N LEU A 32 -1.08 -2.13 25.25
CA LEU A 32 -0.73 -0.99 24.41
C LEU A 32 0.40 -1.32 23.43
N GLN A 33 1.43 -2.06 23.88
CA GLN A 33 2.52 -2.49 23.01
C GLN A 33 2.04 -3.36 21.84
N LEU A 34 1.12 -4.31 22.07
CA LEU A 34 0.57 -5.14 21.00
C LEU A 34 -0.12 -4.30 19.91
N ARG A 35 -0.89 -3.28 20.32
CA ARG A 35 -1.52 -2.35 19.37
C ARG A 35 -0.49 -1.47 18.65
N ALA A 36 0.59 -1.08 19.32
CA ALA A 36 1.66 -0.31 18.71
C ALA A 36 2.39 -1.12 17.63
N VAL A 37 2.62 -2.42 17.86
CA VAL A 37 3.24 -3.32 16.89
C VAL A 37 2.36 -3.47 15.64
N SER A 38 1.05 -3.73 15.80
CA SER A 38 0.16 -3.87 14.64
C SER A 38 0.05 -2.57 13.84
N ALA A 39 -0.03 -1.42 14.51
CA ALA A 39 0.00 -0.11 13.85
C ALA A 39 1.32 0.14 13.11
N SER A 40 2.45 -0.30 13.66
CA SER A 40 3.78 -0.17 13.03
C SER A 40 3.90 -1.05 11.79
N MET A 41 3.39 -2.28 11.84
CA MET A 41 3.35 -3.17 10.66
C MET A 41 2.51 -2.59 9.54
N GLU A 42 1.33 -2.05 9.87
CA GLU A 42 0.43 -1.41 8.91
C GLU A 42 1.07 -0.17 8.26
N ALA A 43 1.71 0.71 9.06
CA ALA A 43 2.46 1.83 8.54
C ALA A 43 3.63 1.38 7.63
N GLY A 44 4.32 0.29 8.00
CA GLY A 44 5.37 -0.31 7.18
C GLY A 44 4.87 -0.79 5.82
N ASN A 45 3.72 -1.48 5.79
CA ASN A 45 3.09 -1.92 4.55
C ASN A 45 2.67 -0.73 3.66
N GLN A 46 2.11 0.34 4.25
CA GLN A 46 1.75 1.55 3.51
C GLN A 46 2.97 2.20 2.86
N VAL A 47 4.10 2.30 3.59
CA VAL A 47 5.36 2.84 3.04
C VAL A 47 5.89 1.95 1.92
N ALA A 48 5.89 0.63 2.09
CA ALA A 48 6.34 -0.31 1.07
C ALA A 48 5.48 -0.23 -0.19
N ALA A 49 4.15 -0.15 -0.03
CA ALA A 49 3.20 0.02 -1.12
C ALA A 49 3.43 1.36 -1.86
N LEU A 50 3.66 2.46 -1.14
CA LEU A 50 3.97 3.77 -1.73
C LEU A 50 5.27 3.72 -2.53
N ASN A 51 6.30 3.04 -2.02
CA ASN A 51 7.58 2.89 -2.73
C ASN A 51 7.40 2.11 -4.04
N ILE A 52 6.62 1.03 -4.04
CA ILE A 52 6.30 0.26 -5.25
C ILE A 52 5.54 1.11 -6.27
N ALA A 53 4.51 1.83 -5.82
CA ALA A 53 3.74 2.71 -6.70
C ALA A 53 4.62 3.81 -7.30
N ARG A 54 5.53 4.38 -6.50
CA ARG A 54 6.44 5.43 -6.94
C ARG A 54 7.50 4.91 -7.91
N ASP A 55 8.06 3.72 -7.68
CA ASP A 55 8.98 3.07 -8.61
C ASP A 55 8.33 2.85 -9.98
N LEU A 56 7.11 2.31 -10.01
CA LEU A 56 6.38 2.13 -11.27
C LEU A 56 6.04 3.48 -11.92
N THR A 57 5.70 4.51 -11.14
CA THR A 57 5.44 5.85 -11.68
C THR A 57 6.68 6.45 -12.35
N GLU A 58 7.87 6.32 -11.74
CA GLU A 58 9.10 6.81 -12.35
C GLU A 58 9.48 6.03 -13.62
N ARG A 59 9.19 4.71 -13.66
CA ARG A 59 9.35 3.90 -14.88
C ARG A 59 8.41 4.36 -15.99
N MET A 60 7.15 4.63 -15.65
CA MET A 60 6.17 5.22 -16.58
C MET A 60 6.66 6.58 -17.10
N ARG A 61 7.23 7.42 -16.23
CA ARG A 61 7.82 8.71 -16.64
C ARG A 61 9.01 8.55 -17.57
N ALA A 62 9.85 7.54 -17.34
CA ALA A 62 11.00 7.24 -18.19
C ALA A 62 10.59 6.71 -19.58
N ASN A 63 9.36 6.19 -19.72
CA ASN A 63 8.81 5.69 -20.97
C ASN A 63 7.53 6.46 -21.39
N PRO A 64 7.67 7.73 -21.79
CA PRO A 64 6.53 8.61 -22.07
C PRO A 64 5.67 8.10 -23.24
N GLN A 65 6.25 7.41 -24.23
CA GLN A 65 5.49 6.84 -25.34
C GLN A 65 4.50 5.77 -24.88
N ALA A 66 4.96 4.85 -24.01
CA ALA A 66 4.10 3.82 -23.46
C ALA A 66 3.03 4.41 -22.52
N THR A 67 3.39 5.42 -21.73
CA THR A 67 2.47 6.09 -20.79
C THR A 67 1.38 6.90 -21.51
N GLN A 68 1.73 7.69 -22.54
CA GLN A 68 0.76 8.44 -23.34
C GLN A 68 -0.26 7.51 -24.01
N CYS A 69 0.20 6.35 -24.48
CA CYS A 69 -0.65 5.32 -25.07
C CYS A 69 -1.24 4.33 -24.04
N LYS A 70 -0.98 4.53 -22.75
CA LYS A 70 -1.53 3.76 -21.63
C LYS A 70 -1.25 2.27 -21.70
N LEU A 71 -0.05 1.92 -22.16
CA LEU A 71 0.40 0.54 -22.29
C LEU A 71 0.57 -0.18 -20.95
N TYR A 72 0.74 0.58 -19.86
CA TYR A 72 0.86 0.05 -18.51
C TYR A 72 -0.46 -0.41 -17.90
N HIS A 73 -1.60 -0.18 -18.56
CA HIS A 73 -2.90 -0.58 -18.04
C HIS A 73 -3.04 -2.09 -17.86
N THR A 74 -3.74 -2.53 -16.81
CA THR A 74 -3.94 -3.95 -16.49
C THR A 74 -5.42 -4.29 -16.28
N GLU A 75 -5.84 -5.44 -16.82
CA GLU A 75 -7.17 -6.02 -16.58
C GLU A 75 -7.10 -6.96 -15.36
N GLY A 76 -6.81 -6.36 -14.20
CA GLY A 76 -6.63 -7.05 -12.92
C GLY A 76 -5.19 -7.01 -12.40
N SER A 77 -4.91 -7.78 -11.35
CA SER A 77 -3.58 -7.83 -10.72
C SER A 77 -2.53 -8.22 -11.76
N ILE A 78 -1.40 -7.52 -11.71
CA ILE A 78 -0.20 -7.94 -12.44
C ILE A 78 0.17 -9.37 -12.00
N ASN A 79 0.52 -10.20 -12.98
CA ASN A 79 1.00 -11.56 -12.82
C ASN A 79 2.24 -11.82 -13.71
N SER A 80 2.82 -13.01 -13.59
CA SER A 80 4.03 -13.43 -14.34
C SER A 80 3.87 -13.42 -15.87
N SER A 81 2.64 -13.35 -16.36
CA SER A 81 2.31 -13.34 -17.79
C SER A 81 1.75 -12.01 -18.27
N THR A 82 1.59 -11.02 -17.37
CA THR A 82 1.09 -9.68 -17.73
C THR A 82 2.02 -9.01 -18.74
N LYS A 83 1.45 -8.61 -19.87
CA LYS A 83 2.14 -7.86 -20.92
C LYS A 83 1.53 -6.48 -21.04
N ALA A 84 2.34 -5.52 -21.46
CA ALA A 84 1.86 -4.18 -21.78
C ALA A 84 0.98 -4.24 -23.04
N TYR A 85 -0.18 -3.57 -23.00
CA TYR A 85 -1.09 -3.49 -24.14
C TYR A 85 -1.81 -2.14 -24.14
N THR A 86 -2.15 -1.64 -25.33
CA THR A 86 -2.90 -0.40 -25.46
C THR A 86 -4.39 -0.65 -25.24
N LYS A 87 -4.96 -0.03 -24.22
CA LYS A 87 -6.43 0.08 -24.09
C LYS A 87 -6.96 1.38 -24.71
N ALA A 88 -6.10 2.37 -24.94
CA ALA A 88 -6.47 3.62 -25.59
C ALA A 88 -6.64 3.42 -27.10
N SER A 89 -7.78 3.81 -27.63
CA SER A 89 -8.13 3.66 -29.06
C SER A 89 -7.50 4.75 -29.93
N ASN A 90 -7.07 5.86 -29.32
CA ASN A 90 -6.54 7.05 -29.99
C ASN A 90 -5.05 7.27 -29.69
N CYS A 91 -4.29 6.21 -29.43
CA CYS A 91 -2.83 6.28 -29.41
C CYS A 91 -2.34 6.74 -30.81
N ALA A 92 -2.21 8.06 -30.98
CA ALA A 92 -1.93 8.71 -32.27
C ALA A 92 -0.46 8.52 -32.70
N THR A 93 0.41 8.16 -31.77
CA THR A 93 1.82 7.84 -32.00
C THR A 93 2.02 6.35 -32.19
N THR A 94 2.71 5.94 -33.25
CA THR A 94 3.25 4.58 -33.35
C THR A 94 4.17 4.33 -32.16
N VAL A 95 3.74 3.48 -31.23
CA VAL A 95 4.57 3.07 -30.09
C VAL A 95 5.67 2.18 -30.63
N SER A 96 6.92 2.52 -30.29
CA SER A 96 8.07 1.69 -30.69
C SER A 96 7.98 0.31 -30.03
N SER A 97 8.49 -0.72 -30.70
CA SER A 97 8.56 -2.07 -30.11
C SER A 97 9.44 -2.09 -28.85
N GLN A 98 10.40 -1.16 -28.76
CA GLN A 98 11.21 -0.95 -27.56
C GLN A 98 10.38 -0.40 -26.40
N ALA A 99 9.53 0.61 -26.63
CA ALA A 99 8.68 1.19 -25.60
C ALA A 99 7.65 0.18 -25.05
N SER A 100 7.05 -0.65 -25.92
CA SER A 100 6.12 -1.70 -25.48
C SER A 100 6.80 -2.87 -24.78
N ALA A 101 7.99 -3.27 -25.24
CA ALA A 101 8.81 -4.27 -24.57
C ALA A 101 9.28 -3.78 -23.19
N GLN A 102 9.75 -2.54 -23.09
CA GLN A 102 10.16 -1.92 -21.83
C GLN A 102 9.00 -1.87 -20.83
N ALA A 103 7.80 -1.44 -21.25
CA ALA A 103 6.62 -1.43 -20.39
C ALA A 103 6.25 -2.83 -19.89
N THR A 104 6.39 -3.86 -20.74
CA THR A 104 6.17 -5.25 -20.32
C THR A 104 7.21 -5.68 -19.28
N SER A 105 8.48 -5.35 -19.49
CA SER A 105 9.56 -5.66 -18.54
C SER A 105 9.38 -4.93 -17.21
N ASP A 106 8.93 -3.68 -17.21
CA ASP A 106 8.63 -2.91 -16.01
C ASP A 106 7.50 -3.54 -15.20
N LEU A 107 6.40 -3.96 -15.84
CA LEU A 107 5.30 -4.66 -15.17
C LEU A 107 5.77 -6.00 -14.56
N GLN A 108 6.62 -6.74 -15.27
CA GLN A 108 7.21 -7.98 -14.75
C GLN A 108 8.16 -7.75 -13.57
N TYR A 109 8.93 -6.66 -13.60
CA TYR A 109 9.78 -6.28 -12.47
C TYR A 109 8.94 -5.97 -11.22
N ILE A 110 7.89 -5.17 -11.38
CA ILE A 110 6.97 -4.84 -10.28
C ILE A 110 6.26 -6.09 -9.75
N TYR A 111 5.81 -6.99 -10.63
CA TYR A 111 5.22 -8.27 -10.21
C TYR A 111 6.13 -9.07 -9.29
N ASN A 112 7.41 -9.20 -9.64
CA ASN A 112 8.37 -9.94 -8.84
C ASN A 112 8.61 -9.24 -7.49
N GLN A 113 8.68 -7.91 -7.46
CA GLN A 113 8.81 -7.16 -6.21
C GLN A 113 7.58 -7.31 -5.30
N THR A 114 6.38 -7.24 -5.87
CA THR A 114 5.14 -7.26 -5.10
C THR A 114 4.85 -8.65 -4.56
N THR A 115 5.08 -9.71 -5.35
CA THR A 115 4.89 -11.09 -4.90
C THR A 115 5.84 -11.48 -3.76
N ASN A 116 7.10 -11.05 -3.82
CA ASN A 116 8.06 -11.23 -2.72
C ASN A 116 7.62 -10.54 -1.42
N SER A 117 6.81 -9.49 -1.52
CA SER A 117 6.32 -8.70 -0.38
C SER A 117 4.87 -9.02 0.00
N GLY A 118 4.24 -10.03 -0.62
CA GLY A 118 2.84 -10.37 -0.38
C GLY A 118 1.83 -9.28 -0.82
N MET A 119 2.24 -8.42 -1.74
CA MET A 119 1.44 -7.32 -2.28
C MET A 119 0.96 -7.63 -3.70
N SER A 120 -0.08 -6.92 -4.13
CA SER A 120 -0.65 -7.01 -5.46
C SER A 120 -0.85 -5.62 -6.05
N VAL A 121 -0.63 -5.47 -7.35
CA VAL A 121 -0.67 -4.18 -8.05
C VAL A 121 -1.59 -4.24 -9.25
N ILE A 122 -2.35 -3.17 -9.46
CA ILE A 122 -3.21 -2.95 -10.61
C ILE A 122 -2.92 -1.55 -11.15
N VAL A 123 -2.82 -1.41 -12.47
CA VAL A 123 -2.75 -0.10 -13.09
C VAL A 123 -4.05 0.14 -13.85
N ASN A 124 -4.88 1.04 -13.34
CA ASN A 124 -6.18 1.36 -13.94
C ASN A 124 -6.33 2.87 -14.15
N THR A 125 -7.43 3.32 -14.75
CA THR A 125 -7.79 4.72 -14.75
C THR A 125 -8.08 5.19 -13.32
N CYS A 126 -7.62 6.39 -12.99
CA CYS A 126 -7.87 6.99 -11.69
C CYS A 126 -9.37 7.13 -11.40
N PRO A 127 -9.77 7.05 -10.12
CA PRO A 127 -11.16 7.22 -9.77
C PRO A 127 -11.61 8.64 -10.13
N ASN A 128 -12.84 8.78 -10.64
CA ASN A 128 -13.40 10.04 -11.12
C ASN A 128 -12.72 10.66 -12.34
N ALA A 129 -11.77 9.97 -12.98
CA ALA A 129 -11.31 10.40 -14.28
C ALA A 129 -12.43 10.18 -15.31
N SER A 130 -12.77 11.20 -16.09
CA SER A 130 -13.82 11.09 -17.11
C SER A 130 -13.41 10.03 -18.14
N ASN A 131 -13.99 8.84 -18.05
CA ASN A 131 -13.87 7.80 -19.07
C ASN A 131 -14.77 8.17 -20.26
N ALA A 132 -14.46 9.26 -20.95
CA ALA A 132 -15.16 9.67 -22.15
C ALA A 132 -14.65 8.83 -23.34
N GLY A 133 -15.12 7.59 -23.45
CA GLY A 133 -14.80 6.71 -24.57
C GLY A 133 -13.29 6.42 -24.75
N THR A 134 -12.75 6.72 -25.93
CA THR A 134 -11.38 6.40 -26.37
C THR A 134 -10.27 7.09 -25.56
N ASN A 135 -10.61 8.13 -24.79
CA ASN A 135 -9.71 8.79 -23.85
C ASN A 135 -9.92 8.23 -22.44
N LEU A 136 -9.20 7.16 -22.14
CA LEU A 136 -8.99 6.73 -20.76
C LEU A 136 -8.41 7.93 -19.99
N GLY A 137 -8.90 8.24 -18.80
CA GLY A 137 -8.39 9.37 -18.02
C GLY A 137 -6.94 9.16 -17.54
N ARG A 138 -6.53 9.91 -16.52
CA ARG A 138 -5.21 9.73 -15.86
C ARG A 138 -5.05 8.30 -15.35
N GLN A 139 -3.83 7.75 -15.41
CA GLN A 139 -3.54 6.40 -14.92
C GLN A 139 -3.21 6.45 -13.42
N CYS A 140 -3.74 5.51 -12.67
CA CYS A 140 -3.45 5.31 -11.25
C CYS A 140 -2.90 3.92 -11.03
N ILE A 141 -1.89 3.83 -10.19
CA ILE A 141 -1.28 2.60 -9.72
C ILE A 141 -1.89 2.29 -8.36
N TYR A 142 -2.61 1.19 -8.28
CA TYR A 142 -3.22 0.70 -7.05
C TYR A 142 -2.33 -0.41 -6.49
N VAL A 143 -2.05 -0.35 -5.20
CA VAL A 143 -1.26 -1.36 -4.49
C VAL A 143 -2.06 -1.82 -3.28
N ALA A 144 -2.26 -3.13 -3.17
CA ALA A 144 -2.95 -3.77 -2.06
C ALA A 144 -2.01 -4.72 -1.30
N TRP A 145 -2.22 -4.84 0.01
CA TRP A 145 -1.52 -5.78 0.89
C TRP A 145 -2.52 -6.58 1.73
N ASP A 146 -2.00 -7.53 2.52
CA ASP A 146 -2.78 -8.39 3.43
C ASP A 146 -3.97 -9.08 2.74
N LYS A 147 -5.17 -9.03 3.32
CA LYS A 147 -6.35 -9.73 2.81
C LYS A 147 -6.84 -9.17 1.48
N THR A 148 -6.69 -7.85 1.27
CA THR A 148 -7.09 -7.21 0.00
C THR A 148 -6.20 -7.67 -1.15
N ALA A 149 -4.91 -7.98 -0.91
CA ALA A 149 -4.03 -8.50 -1.96
C ALA A 149 -4.49 -9.86 -2.51
N GLN A 150 -5.07 -10.72 -1.68
CA GLN A 150 -5.52 -12.06 -2.08
C GLN A 150 -6.75 -12.04 -3.00
N SER A 151 -7.57 -10.99 -2.91
CA SER A 151 -8.78 -10.79 -3.71
C SER A 151 -8.66 -9.63 -4.70
N PHE A 152 -7.44 -9.17 -4.99
CA PHE A 152 -7.17 -7.98 -5.80
C PHE A 152 -7.36 -8.24 -7.31
N SER A 153 -8.60 -8.48 -7.72
CA SER A 153 -8.97 -8.75 -9.12
C SER A 153 -9.34 -7.48 -9.89
N SER A 154 -9.67 -6.38 -9.20
CA SER A 154 -10.04 -5.09 -9.81
C SER A 154 -9.71 -3.93 -8.89
N SER A 155 -9.47 -2.75 -9.45
CA SER A 155 -9.22 -1.51 -8.66
C SER A 155 -10.41 -1.15 -7.76
N GLU A 156 -11.61 -1.58 -8.11
CA GLU A 156 -12.86 -1.37 -7.35
C GLU A 156 -12.83 -2.02 -5.97
N THR A 157 -12.00 -3.05 -5.76
CA THR A 157 -11.79 -3.65 -4.43
C THR A 157 -11.09 -2.71 -3.46
N CYS A 158 -10.35 -1.72 -3.99
CA CYS A 158 -9.69 -0.68 -3.22
C CYS A 158 -10.51 0.61 -3.18
N TYR A 159 -10.95 1.07 -4.34
CA TYR A 159 -11.67 2.32 -4.50
C TYR A 159 -12.64 2.22 -5.67
N LYS A 160 -13.94 2.32 -5.40
CA LYS A 160 -14.96 2.24 -6.44
C LYS A 160 -15.00 3.46 -7.34
N ASN A 161 -15.24 3.28 -8.63
CA ASN A 161 -15.41 4.38 -9.55
C ASN A 161 -16.63 5.24 -9.17
N GLY A 162 -16.46 6.56 -9.11
CA GLY A 162 -17.50 7.49 -8.65
C GLY A 162 -17.66 7.56 -7.12
N ALA A 163 -16.90 6.78 -6.34
CA ALA A 163 -16.92 6.86 -4.89
C ALA A 163 -16.16 8.11 -4.39
N THR A 164 -16.44 8.49 -3.14
CA THR A 164 -15.76 9.58 -2.41
C THR A 164 -14.79 9.05 -1.35
N SER A 165 -14.66 7.74 -1.19
CA SER A 165 -13.82 7.10 -0.16
C SER A 165 -13.39 5.69 -0.58
N TYR A 166 -12.34 5.17 0.07
CA TYR A 166 -11.89 3.79 -0.04
C TYR A 166 -12.98 2.79 0.41
N GLU A 167 -12.89 1.56 -0.10
CA GLU A 167 -13.73 0.45 0.35
C GLU A 167 -13.50 0.13 1.83
N ARG A 168 -14.57 -0.26 2.54
CA ARG A 168 -14.47 -0.59 3.96
C ARG A 168 -13.58 -1.82 4.15
N ASN A 169 -12.65 -1.73 5.11
CA ASN A 169 -11.66 -2.76 5.44
C ASN A 169 -10.71 -3.12 4.28
N ALA A 170 -10.59 -2.29 3.24
CA ALA A 170 -9.59 -2.48 2.21
C ALA A 170 -8.22 -1.97 2.70
N THR A 171 -7.19 -2.82 2.57
CA THR A 171 -5.79 -2.51 2.82
C THR A 171 -5.10 -2.22 1.49
N CYS A 172 -5.23 -0.98 1.05
CA CYS A 172 -4.72 -0.55 -0.24
C CYS A 172 -4.48 0.96 -0.31
N ILE A 173 -3.69 1.38 -1.29
CA ILE A 173 -3.50 2.77 -1.67
C ILE A 173 -3.54 2.87 -3.19
N PHE A 174 -3.72 4.09 -3.71
CA PHE A 174 -3.43 4.37 -5.10
C PHE A 174 -2.61 5.65 -5.23
N LEU A 175 -1.80 5.70 -6.28
CA LEU A 175 -0.99 6.85 -6.67
C LEU A 175 -1.30 7.21 -8.11
N GLU A 176 -1.55 8.49 -8.37
CA GLU A 176 -1.68 9.01 -9.72
C GLU A 176 -0.31 9.01 -10.42
N ALA A 177 -0.25 8.37 -11.59
CA ALA A 177 0.89 8.44 -12.49
C ALA A 177 0.64 9.58 -13.50
N TYR A 178 1.65 10.42 -13.67
CA TYR A 178 1.61 11.63 -14.50
C TYR A 178 2.20 11.41 -15.90
#